data_AF-A0AAN9SRV5-F1
#
_entry.id   AF-A0AAN9SRV5-F1
#
_cell.length_a   1.000
_cell.length_b   1.000
_cell.length_c   1.000
_cell.angle_alpha   90.00
_cell.angle_beta   90.00
_cell.angle_gamma   90.00
#
_symmetry.space_group_name_H-M   'P 1'
#
loop_
_entity.id
_entity.type
_entity.pdbx_description
1 polymer ?
#
loop_
_entity_poly.entity_id
_entity_poly.type
_entity_poly.pdbx_seq_one_letter_code
_entity_poly.pdbx_strand_id
1 'polypeptide(L)'
;MEFWGNYLLLYSLFPPSLATDCAEVKVGESVKVDPAEFEACIHLSQAALGEAKKDKANEPVVLYLKVGDQKFVLGTLSREKIPQISLELVLEKEFEVSHNSKNASVYFCGYKAYYAGDEYP
;
A
#
# COMPACT_ATOMS: atom_id res chain seq x y z
N MET A 1 -2.37 10.31 24.62
CA MET A 1 -3.67 9.60 24.56
C MET A 1 -3.50 8.52 23.51
N GLU A 2 -3.37 7.29 23.97
CA GLU A 2 -2.87 6.15 23.23
C GLU A 2 -3.97 5.50 22.38
N PHE A 3 -3.80 5.54 21.05
CA PHE A 3 -4.72 4.98 20.05
C PHE A 3 -4.44 3.50 19.72
N TRP A 4 -3.88 2.73 20.66
CA TRP A 4 -3.45 1.36 20.41
C TRP A 4 -4.52 0.30 20.71
N GLY A 5 -5.59 0.65 21.45
CA GLY A 5 -6.59 -0.32 21.92
C GLY A 5 -7.49 -0.92 20.84
N ASN A 6 -7.84 -0.17 19.79
CA ASN A 6 -8.77 -0.65 18.76
C ASN A 6 -8.12 -1.55 17.71
N TYR A 7 -6.80 -1.43 17.50
CA TYR A 7 -6.09 -2.25 16.50
C TYR A 7 -6.00 -3.72 16.94
N LEU A 8 -5.77 -3.96 18.24
CA LEU A 8 -5.70 -5.31 18.82
C LEU A 8 -7.00 -6.11 18.71
N LEU A 9 -8.17 -5.44 18.75
CA LEU A 9 -9.47 -6.10 18.62
C LEU A 9 -9.81 -6.45 17.17
N LEU A 10 -9.24 -5.77 16.18
CA LEU A 10 -9.39 -6.16 14.77
C LEU A 10 -8.54 -7.38 14.41
N TYR A 11 -7.32 -7.49 14.98
CA TYR A 11 -6.43 -8.62 14.74
C TYR A 11 -7.00 -9.98 15.19
N SER A 12 -7.93 -10.02 16.15
CA SER A 12 -8.55 -11.27 16.60
C SER A 12 -9.74 -11.72 15.75
N LEU A 13 -10.27 -10.86 14.88
CA LEU A 13 -11.45 -11.15 14.04
C LEU A 13 -11.06 -11.57 12.62
N PHE A 14 -9.82 -11.32 12.19
CA PHE A 14 -9.30 -11.76 10.91
C PHE A 14 -8.26 -12.87 11.12
N PRO A 15 -8.30 -13.97 10.36
CA PRO A 15 -7.20 -14.93 10.37
C PRO A 15 -5.87 -14.20 10.10
N PRO A 16 -4.74 -14.62 10.70
CA PRO A 16 -3.45 -13.96 10.53
C PRO A 16 -3.03 -13.78 9.06
N SER A 17 -3.54 -14.63 8.17
CA SER A 17 -3.38 -14.54 6.72
C SER A 17 -4.05 -13.32 6.06
N LEU A 18 -4.94 -12.61 6.76
CA LEU A 18 -5.63 -11.41 6.29
C LEU A 18 -5.20 -10.13 7.02
N ALA A 19 -4.12 -10.18 7.80
CA ALA A 19 -3.54 -8.99 8.40
C ALA A 19 -3.09 -8.01 7.30
N THR A 20 -3.71 -6.83 7.26
CA THR A 20 -3.32 -5.75 6.35
C THR A 20 -2.08 -5.06 6.91
N ASP A 21 -1.08 -4.87 6.05
CA ASP A 21 0.14 -4.12 6.34
C ASP A 21 0.22 -2.90 5.42
N CYS A 22 0.89 -1.84 5.89
CA CYS A 22 1.02 -0.58 5.16
C CYS A 22 2.48 -0.14 5.12
N ALA A 23 2.99 0.11 3.92
CA ALA A 23 4.32 0.66 3.70
C ALA A 23 4.25 2.16 3.42
N GLU A 24 5.05 2.96 4.12
CA GLU A 24 5.23 4.39 3.83
C GLU A 24 6.27 4.57 2.73
N VAL A 25 5.87 5.23 1.65
CA VAL A 25 6.79 5.76 0.64
C VAL A 25 7.00 7.24 0.93
N LYS A 26 8.24 7.64 1.22
CA LYS A 26 8.58 9.04 1.50
C LYS A 26 8.88 9.81 0.21
N VAL A 27 8.96 11.13 0.34
CA VAL A 27 9.28 12.03 -0.78
C VAL A 27 10.60 11.66 -1.44
N GLY A 28 10.53 11.33 -2.74
CA GLY A 28 11.70 10.96 -3.54
C GLY A 28 12.15 9.51 -3.36
N GLU A 29 11.46 8.73 -2.53
CA GLU A 29 11.75 7.31 -2.31
C GLU A 29 10.79 6.41 -3.08
N SER A 30 11.13 5.12 -3.10
CA SER A 30 10.35 4.04 -3.66
C SER A 30 10.48 2.82 -2.75
N VAL A 31 9.42 2.03 -2.64
CA VAL A 31 9.44 0.77 -1.88
C VAL A 31 9.36 -0.39 -2.85
N LYS A 32 10.33 -1.29 -2.73
CA LYS A 32 10.43 -2.51 -3.52
C LYS A 32 9.97 -3.70 -2.68
N VAL A 33 9.17 -4.57 -3.27
CA VAL A 33 8.63 -5.76 -2.62
C VAL A 33 8.82 -6.96 -3.54
N ASP A 34 9.36 -8.04 -3.00
CA ASP A 34 9.42 -9.32 -3.70
C ASP A 34 8.46 -10.33 -3.03
N PRO A 35 7.30 -10.62 -3.65
CA PRO A 35 6.36 -11.62 -3.16
C PRO A 35 6.97 -13.02 -2.99
N ALA A 36 8.01 -13.36 -3.76
CA ALA A 36 8.66 -14.68 -3.70
C ALA A 36 9.34 -14.95 -2.34
N GLU A 37 9.75 -13.91 -1.62
CA GLU A 37 10.33 -14.04 -0.27
C GLU A 37 9.30 -14.52 0.78
N PHE A 38 8.00 -14.50 0.45
CA PHE A 38 6.91 -14.80 1.37
C PHE A 38 6.08 -16.02 0.98
N GLU A 39 6.45 -16.73 -0.12
CA GLU A 39 5.62 -17.82 -0.68
C GLU A 39 4.14 -17.42 -0.84
N ALA A 40 3.89 -16.17 -1.23
CA ALA A 40 2.58 -15.57 -1.33
C ALA A 40 2.49 -14.65 -2.55
N CYS A 41 1.27 -14.22 -2.90
CA CYS A 41 1.07 -13.02 -3.70
C CYS A 41 0.67 -11.84 -2.80
N ILE A 42 0.90 -10.62 -3.28
CA ILE A 42 0.52 -9.40 -2.55
C ILE A 42 -0.75 -8.84 -3.19
N HIS A 43 -1.83 -8.72 -2.42
CA HIS A 43 -2.97 -7.90 -2.80
C HIS A 43 -2.73 -6.48 -2.30
N LEU A 44 -2.48 -5.56 -3.22
CA LEU A 44 -2.37 -4.14 -2.95
C LEU A 44 -3.78 -3.54 -3.00
N SER A 45 -4.32 -3.20 -1.83
CA SER A 45 -5.74 -2.88 -1.62
C SER A 45 -6.02 -1.38 -1.54
N GLN A 46 -5.04 -0.57 -1.15
CA GLN A 46 -5.27 0.86 -0.94
C GLN A 46 -3.98 1.68 -1.09
N ALA A 47 -4.14 2.95 -1.46
CA ALA A 47 -3.12 3.96 -1.25
C ALA A 47 -3.73 5.26 -0.69
N ALA A 48 -3.03 5.92 0.22
CA ALA A 48 -3.51 7.13 0.89
C ALA A 48 -2.39 8.16 1.12
N LEU A 49 -2.73 9.44 1.03
CA LEU A 49 -1.81 10.53 1.36
C LEU A 49 -1.50 10.53 2.87
N GLY A 50 -0.21 10.57 3.20
CA GLY A 50 0.27 10.82 4.55
C GLY A 50 0.13 12.28 4.98
N GLU A 51 0.64 12.61 6.15
CA GLU A 51 0.67 13.99 6.62
C GLU A 51 1.58 14.87 5.74
N ALA A 52 1.23 16.15 5.61
CA ALA A 52 2.02 17.12 4.86
C ALA A 52 2.01 18.47 5.58
N LYS A 53 3.02 19.29 5.28
CA LYS A 53 3.10 20.67 5.79
C LYS A 53 1.92 21.49 5.22
N LYS A 54 1.26 22.27 6.08
CA LYS A 54 -0.04 22.92 5.85
C LYS A 54 -0.17 23.76 4.57
N ASP A 55 0.93 24.30 4.03
CA ASP A 55 0.87 25.32 2.98
C ASP A 55 0.97 24.80 1.54
N LYS A 56 1.17 23.49 1.32
CA LYS A 56 1.33 22.89 -0.03
C LYS A 56 0.49 21.63 -0.25
N ALA A 57 -0.62 21.54 0.46
CA ALA A 57 -1.31 20.28 0.66
C ALA A 57 -2.18 19.82 -0.53
N ASN A 58 -2.38 20.67 -1.55
CA ASN A 58 -3.37 20.43 -2.62
C ASN A 58 -2.77 20.13 -4.01
N GLU A 59 -1.46 19.93 -4.12
CA GLU A 59 -0.83 19.49 -5.38
C GLU A 59 -1.28 18.04 -5.70
N PRO A 60 -1.65 17.73 -6.97
CA PRO A 60 -1.98 16.36 -7.36
C PRO A 60 -0.77 15.42 -7.22
N VAL A 61 -0.99 14.28 -6.55
CA VAL A 61 0.02 13.26 -6.34
C VAL A 61 -0.29 12.04 -7.19
N VAL A 62 0.55 11.78 -8.19
CA VAL A 62 0.44 10.61 -9.06
C VAL A 62 1.18 9.44 -8.42
N LEU A 63 0.50 8.30 -8.35
CA LEU A 63 1.01 7.04 -7.83
C LEU A 63 1.49 6.16 -8.97
N TYR A 64 2.61 5.48 -8.79
CA TYR A 64 3.19 4.60 -9.78
C TYR A 64 3.44 3.20 -9.24
N LEU A 65 3.29 2.22 -10.12
CA LEU A 65 3.72 0.85 -9.92
C LEU A 65 4.73 0.51 -11.02
N LYS A 66 5.82 -0.13 -10.66
CA LYS A 66 6.78 -0.69 -11.62
C LYS A 66 6.88 -2.19 -11.44
N VAL A 67 6.80 -2.93 -12.54
CA VAL A 67 6.96 -4.39 -12.58
C VAL A 67 7.91 -4.71 -13.74
N GLY A 68 9.11 -5.21 -13.41
CA GLY A 68 10.21 -5.28 -14.38
C GLY A 68 10.56 -3.90 -14.94
N ASP A 69 10.59 -3.78 -16.27
CA ASP A 69 10.91 -2.50 -16.95
C ASP A 69 9.68 -1.61 -17.22
N GLN A 70 8.48 -2.08 -16.87
CA GLN A 70 7.24 -1.37 -17.15
C GLN A 70 6.80 -0.53 -15.94
N LYS A 71 6.46 0.74 -16.18
CA LYS A 71 5.95 1.67 -15.17
C LYS A 71 4.51 2.09 -15.51
N PHE A 72 3.60 1.84 -14.57
CA PHE A 72 2.17 2.11 -14.66
C PHE A 72 1.78 3.27 -13.74
N VAL A 73 0.74 4.02 -14.14
CA VAL A 73 0.07 4.99 -13.27
C VAL A 73 -1.10 4.29 -12.59
N LEU A 74 -1.11 4.28 -11.26
CA LEU A 74 -2.20 3.67 -10.47
C LEU A 74 -3.37 4.63 -10.24
N GLY A 75 -3.07 5.92 -10.16
CA GLY A 75 -4.07 6.94 -9.88
C GLY A 75 -3.45 8.26 -9.50
N THR A 76 -4.30 9.25 -9.27
CA THR A 76 -3.91 10.57 -8.79
C THR A 76 -4.71 10.90 -7.54
N LEU A 77 -3.99 11.19 -6.45
CA LEU A 77 -4.57 11.65 -5.20
C LEU A 77 -4.54 13.18 -5.12
N SER A 78 -5.49 13.76 -4.41
CA SER A 78 -5.47 15.17 -4.01
C SER A 78 -6.09 15.28 -2.62
N ARG A 79 -5.47 16.04 -1.73
CA ARG A 79 -5.85 16.03 -0.31
C ARG A 79 -7.30 16.43 -0.06
N GLU A 80 -7.82 17.38 -0.84
CA GLU A 80 -9.17 17.90 -0.64
C GLU A 80 -10.27 17.07 -1.31
N LYS A 81 -9.96 16.37 -2.41
CA LYS A 81 -10.99 15.67 -3.21
C LYS A 81 -10.86 14.15 -3.12
N ILE A 82 -9.65 13.62 -3.30
CA ILE A 82 -9.37 12.19 -3.38
C ILE A 82 -8.11 11.91 -2.56
N PRO A 83 -8.16 11.97 -1.22
CA PRO A 83 -6.98 11.78 -0.38
C PRO A 83 -6.50 10.32 -0.34
N GLN A 84 -7.35 9.38 -0.78
CA GLN A 84 -7.06 7.95 -0.85
C GLN A 84 -7.77 7.32 -2.05
N ILE A 85 -7.26 6.19 -2.50
CA ILE A 85 -7.85 5.37 -3.56
C ILE A 85 -7.79 3.90 -3.17
N SER A 86 -8.86 3.16 -3.46
CA SER A 86 -8.86 1.71 -3.39
C SER A 86 -8.18 1.13 -4.63
N LEU A 87 -7.34 0.14 -4.42
CA LEU A 87 -6.64 -0.61 -5.45
C LEU A 87 -7.09 -2.07 -5.36
N GLU A 88 -7.17 -2.75 -6.49
CA GLU A 88 -7.56 -4.17 -6.55
C GLU A 88 -6.52 -4.92 -7.39
N LEU A 89 -5.26 -4.83 -6.96
CA LEU A 89 -4.13 -5.37 -7.71
C LEU A 89 -3.53 -6.56 -6.98
N VAL A 90 -3.43 -7.69 -7.68
CA VAL A 90 -2.71 -8.88 -7.22
C VAL A 90 -1.35 -8.92 -7.91
N LEU A 91 -0.28 -8.92 -7.12
CA LEU A 91 1.10 -8.85 -7.56
C LEU A 91 1.83 -10.12 -7.13
N GLU A 92 2.18 -10.94 -8.12
CA GLU A 92 2.91 -12.22 -7.93
C GLU A 92 4.40 -12.08 -8.18
N LYS A 93 4.82 -11.00 -8.85
CA LYS A 93 6.21 -10.74 -9.22
C LYS A 93 6.74 -9.56 -8.42
N GLU A 94 8.06 -9.48 -8.31
CA GLU A 94 8.75 -8.32 -7.77
C GLU A 94 8.23 -7.01 -8.38
N PHE A 95 7.93 -6.05 -7.51
CA PHE A 95 7.39 -4.76 -7.91
C PHE A 95 7.92 -3.63 -7.04
N GLU A 96 7.74 -2.41 -7.54
CA GLU A 96 8.14 -1.19 -6.84
C GLU A 96 7.00 -0.17 -6.90
N VAL A 97 6.65 0.41 -5.75
CA VAL A 97 5.67 1.50 -5.64
C VAL A 97 6.37 2.83 -5.37
N SER A 98 5.91 3.90 -6.02
CA SER A 98 6.46 5.24 -5.87
C SER A 98 5.42 6.33 -6.11
N HIS A 99 5.76 7.59 -5.85
CA HIS A 99 4.90 8.74 -6.11
C HIS A 99 5.69 9.98 -6.54
N ASN A 100 5.03 10.98 -7.14
CA ASN A 100 5.67 12.25 -7.52
C ASN A 100 5.56 13.38 -6.47
N SER A 101 4.89 13.13 -5.33
CA SER A 101 4.73 14.14 -4.28
C SER A 101 6.08 14.70 -3.81
N LYS A 102 6.12 16.02 -3.59
CA LYS A 102 7.27 16.75 -3.05
C LYS A 102 7.11 17.11 -1.57
N ASN A 103 5.92 16.90 -1.00
CA ASN A 103 5.53 17.50 0.28
C ASN A 103 4.88 16.51 1.26
N ALA A 104 4.47 15.34 0.79
CA ALA A 104 3.72 14.34 1.53
C ALA A 104 4.24 12.94 1.19
N SER A 105 4.30 12.05 2.17
CA SER A 105 4.44 10.62 1.92
C SER A 105 3.12 10.03 1.41
N VAL A 106 3.19 8.81 0.88
CA VAL A 106 2.03 7.99 0.53
C VAL A 106 2.16 6.63 1.21
N TYR A 107 1.09 6.19 1.86
CA TYR A 107 0.98 4.86 2.40
C TYR A 107 0.32 3.95 1.37
N PHE A 108 0.96 2.82 1.08
CA PHE A 108 0.42 1.74 0.26
C PHE A 108 0.11 0.57 1.18
N CYS A 109 -1.15 0.13 1.20
CA CYS A 109 -1.63 -0.91 2.10
C CYS A 109 -2.13 -2.12 1.31
N GLY A 110 -1.95 -3.30 1.90
CA GLY A 110 -2.29 -4.56 1.28
C GLY A 110 -2.15 -5.72 2.24
N TYR A 111 -2.33 -6.94 1.75
CA TYR A 111 -2.12 -8.16 2.53
C TYR A 111 -1.45 -9.24 1.69
N LYS A 112 -0.82 -10.19 2.39
CA LYS A 112 -0.23 -11.38 1.78
C LYS A 112 -1.32 -12.42 1.59
N ALA A 113 -1.58 -12.79 0.35
CA ALA A 113 -2.44 -13.92 0.02
C ALA A 113 -1.55 -15.14 -0.22
N TYR A 114 -1.45 -15.99 0.79
CA TYR A 114 -0.72 -17.25 0.70
C TYR A 114 -1.44 -18.21 -0.26
N TYR A 115 -0.67 -18.93 -1.07
CA TYR A 115 -1.23 -20.02 -1.86
C TYR A 115 -1.83 -21.05 -0.89
N ALA A 116 -3.05 -21.50 -1.16
CA ALA A 116 -3.64 -22.58 -0.38
C ALA A 116 -2.72 -23.79 -0.51
N GLY A 117 -2.07 -24.19 0.59
CA GLY A 117 -1.41 -25.49 0.63
C GLY A 117 -2.45 -26.57 0.37
N ASP A 118 -2.03 -27.64 -0.31
CA ASP A 118 -2.80 -28.87 -0.46
C ASP A 118 -3.05 -29.54 0.92
N GLU A 119 -3.86 -28.92 1.78
CA GLU A 119 -4.39 -29.54 3.00
C GLU A 119 -5.89 -29.26 3.06
N TYR A 120 -6.60 -30.00 2.20
CA TYR A 120 -8.00 -30.34 2.40
C TYR A 120 -8.03 -31.83 2.82
N PRO A 121 -8.44 -32.19 4.05
CA PRO A 121 -8.78 -33.58 4.36
C PRO A 121 -10.02 -34.03 3.58
#